data_AF-A0A653A818-F1
#
_entry.id   AF-A0A653A818-F1
#
_cell.length_a   1.000
_cell.length_b   1.000
_cell.length_c   1.000
_cell.angle_alpha   90.00
_cell.angle_beta   90.00
_cell.angle_gamma   90.00
#
_symmetry.space_group_name_H-M   'P 1'
#
loop_
_entity.id
_entity.type
_entity.pdbx_description
1 polymer ?
#
loop_
_entity_poly.entity_id
_entity_poly.type
_entity_poly.pdbx_seq_one_letter_code
_entity_poly.pdbx_strand_id
1 'polypeptide(L)'
;MLKGKGFEQVYDMKGGIRAWKGVKARGPVELNMDMISGEESAAGMIGIAYGMEEGLARFYGRAVERTRDPEAAALLERLASFEEKHKQALVELYDEILPEKGGKEALRANADYRRVEGGFRLDDFLKENERVFASPGECLQLAMMVEAQALDLYLRFTDKVSDQKAQKVLFKTAEEEKGHLAAIGELLDRIVGE
;
A
#
# COMPACT_ATOMS: atom_id res chain seq x y z
N MET A 1 -17.37 12.97 18.28
CA MET A 1 -16.86 14.17 17.57
C MET A 1 -15.45 14.48 18.05
N LEU A 2 -14.46 14.53 17.17
CA LEU A 2 -13.04 14.72 17.52
C LEU A 2 -12.78 16.06 18.24
N LYS A 3 -13.55 17.10 17.92
CA LYS A 3 -13.50 18.40 18.61
C LYS A 3 -13.83 18.30 20.11
N GLY A 4 -14.65 17.32 20.50
CA GLY A 4 -14.95 17.02 21.91
C GLY A 4 -13.90 16.16 22.61
N LYS A 5 -12.84 15.75 21.90
CA LYS A 5 -11.73 14.96 22.42
C LYS A 5 -10.41 15.76 22.48
N GLY A 6 -10.47 17.09 22.41
CA GLY A 6 -9.30 17.96 22.56
C GLY A 6 -8.52 18.25 21.27
N PHE A 7 -9.03 17.87 20.10
CA PHE A 7 -8.43 18.26 18.83
C PHE A 7 -8.79 19.72 18.51
N GLU A 8 -7.79 20.59 18.39
CA GLU A 8 -7.95 22.04 18.18
C GLU A 8 -8.46 22.38 16.78
N GLN A 9 -7.93 21.70 15.76
CA GLN A 9 -8.37 21.81 14.38
C GLN A 9 -8.98 20.49 13.92
N VAL A 10 -10.24 20.57 13.49
CA VAL A 10 -10.97 19.45 12.91
C VAL A 10 -11.49 19.91 11.57
N TYR A 11 -11.08 19.21 10.51
CA TYR A 11 -11.57 19.43 9.16
C TYR A 11 -12.63 18.39 8.86
N ASP A 12 -13.83 18.84 8.49
CA ASP A 12 -14.93 17.98 8.08
C ASP A 12 -15.22 18.17 6.59
N MET A 13 -15.39 17.07 5.85
CA MET A 13 -15.96 17.14 4.51
C MET A 13 -17.43 17.57 4.62
N LYS A 14 -17.77 18.70 3.99
CA LYS A 14 -19.16 19.19 3.95
C LYS A 14 -20.06 18.14 3.28
N GLY A 15 -20.98 17.55 4.06
CA GLY A 15 -21.86 16.46 3.61
C GLY A 15 -21.30 15.03 3.82
N GLY A 16 -20.08 14.92 4.35
CA GLY A 16 -19.42 13.65 4.70
C GLY A 16 -19.28 12.69 3.51
N ILE A 17 -19.21 11.39 3.80
CA ILE A 17 -19.11 10.34 2.77
C ILE A 17 -20.31 10.33 1.78
N ARG A 18 -21.46 10.90 2.18
CA ARG A 18 -22.63 11.03 1.30
C ARG A 18 -22.42 12.05 0.17
N ALA A 19 -21.57 13.05 0.38
CA ALA A 19 -21.22 14.04 -0.63
C ALA A 19 -20.01 13.63 -1.49
N TRP A 20 -19.28 12.57 -1.11
CA TRP A 20 -18.13 12.07 -1.85
C TRP A 20 -18.54 11.48 -3.21
N LYS A 21 -17.90 11.98 -4.27
CA LYS A 21 -18.12 11.58 -5.67
C LYS A 21 -16.99 10.72 -6.27
N GLY A 22 -15.88 10.57 -5.58
CA GLY A 22 -14.76 9.73 -6.02
C GLY A 22 -14.95 8.25 -5.68
N VAL A 23 -13.85 7.50 -5.73
CA VAL A 23 -13.83 6.06 -5.44
C VAL A 23 -14.28 5.81 -3.99
N LYS A 24 -15.15 4.81 -3.79
CA LYS A 24 -15.63 4.39 -2.47
C LYS A 24 -15.15 2.99 -2.18
N ALA A 25 -14.64 2.76 -0.97
CA ALA A 25 -14.39 1.42 -0.48
C ALA A 25 -15.67 0.58 -0.55
N ARG A 26 -15.55 -0.67 -0.97
CA ARG A 26 -16.64 -1.65 -1.09
C ARG A 26 -16.22 -2.96 -0.44
N GLY A 27 -17.19 -3.69 0.08
CA GLY A 27 -16.97 -4.97 0.76
C GLY A 27 -17.33 -4.94 2.25
N PRO A 28 -17.33 -6.10 2.90
CA PRO A 28 -17.54 -6.20 4.35
C PRO A 28 -16.41 -5.51 5.12
N VAL A 29 -16.68 -5.06 6.35
CA VAL A 29 -15.65 -4.44 7.22
C VAL A 29 -14.56 -5.45 7.56
N GLU A 30 -14.95 -6.71 7.64
CA GLU A 30 -14.10 -7.86 7.95
C GLU A 30 -13.34 -8.37 6.72
N LEU A 31 -13.50 -7.74 5.55
CA LEU A 31 -12.91 -8.18 4.30
C LEU A 31 -11.38 -8.30 4.47
N ASN A 32 -10.92 -9.55 4.52
CA ASN A 32 -9.52 -9.94 4.55
C ASN A 32 -8.76 -9.60 5.85
N MET A 33 -9.48 -9.39 6.95
CA MET A 33 -8.89 -9.39 8.31
C MET A 33 -8.37 -10.77 8.74
N ASP A 34 -8.72 -11.84 8.02
CA ASP A 34 -8.20 -13.20 8.24
C ASP A 34 -6.77 -13.39 7.70
N MET A 35 -6.23 -12.44 6.92
CA MET A 35 -4.86 -12.52 6.41
C MET A 35 -3.79 -12.23 7.47
N ILE A 36 -4.17 -11.54 8.55
CA ILE A 36 -3.29 -11.22 9.67
C ILE A 36 -3.99 -11.68 10.94
N SER A 37 -3.73 -12.92 11.32
CA SER A 37 -4.17 -13.50 12.60
C SER A 37 -3.55 -12.78 13.81
N GLY A 38 -2.39 -12.15 13.62
CA GLY A 38 -1.60 -11.54 14.69
C GLY A 38 -0.65 -12.51 15.38
N GLU A 39 -0.63 -13.77 14.96
CA GLU A 39 0.26 -14.83 15.47
C GLU A 39 1.40 -15.14 14.47
N GLU A 40 1.56 -14.31 13.43
CA GLU A 40 2.56 -14.52 12.40
C GLU A 40 3.98 -14.47 13.00
N SER A 41 4.83 -15.41 12.59
CA SER A 41 6.28 -15.27 12.81
C SER A 41 6.82 -14.05 12.04
N ALA A 42 7.97 -13.50 12.44
CA ALA A 42 8.64 -12.43 11.71
C ALA A 42 8.83 -12.77 10.22
N ALA A 43 9.16 -14.03 9.92
CA ALA A 43 9.26 -14.55 8.56
C ALA A 43 7.93 -14.51 7.78
N GLY A 44 6.83 -14.83 8.45
CA GLY A 44 5.49 -14.75 7.88
C GLY A 44 5.08 -13.31 7.58
N MET A 45 5.36 -12.39 8.51
CA MET A 45 5.13 -10.96 8.29
C MET A 45 5.93 -10.42 7.10
N ILE A 46 7.20 -10.79 6.97
CA ILE A 46 8.03 -10.40 5.82
C ILE A 46 7.48 -10.99 4.51
N GLY A 47 6.99 -12.23 4.52
CA GLY A 47 6.33 -12.84 3.37
C GLY A 47 5.08 -12.08 2.91
N ILE A 48 4.25 -11.64 3.88
CA ILE A 48 3.05 -10.83 3.60
C ILE A 48 3.46 -9.45 3.05
N ALA A 49 4.41 -8.77 3.70
CA ALA A 49 4.94 -7.49 3.23
C ALA A 49 5.50 -7.59 1.81
N TYR A 50 6.26 -8.64 1.49
CA TYR A 50 6.78 -8.85 0.14
C TYR A 50 5.66 -9.02 -0.90
N GLY A 51 4.58 -9.71 -0.53
CA GLY A 51 3.37 -9.83 -1.37
C GLY A 51 2.70 -8.49 -1.62
N MET A 52 2.62 -7.62 -0.61
CA MET A 52 2.13 -6.24 -0.75
C MET A 52 2.96 -5.46 -1.77
N GLU A 53 4.28 -5.42 -1.60
CA GLU A 53 5.17 -4.65 -2.47
C GLU A 53 5.14 -5.14 -3.92
N GLU A 54 5.05 -6.45 -4.14
CA GLU A 54 4.86 -7.02 -5.48
C GLU A 54 3.51 -6.60 -6.08
N GLY A 55 2.47 -6.56 -5.23
CA GLY A 55 1.15 -6.07 -5.58
C GLY A 55 1.17 -4.61 -6.05
N LEU A 56 1.82 -3.73 -5.27
CA LEU A 56 1.96 -2.31 -5.57
C LEU A 56 2.82 -2.06 -6.81
N ALA A 57 3.97 -2.74 -6.94
CA ALA A 57 4.81 -2.64 -8.13
C ALA A 57 4.04 -2.95 -9.42
N ARG A 58 3.27 -4.04 -9.41
CA ARG A 58 2.40 -4.42 -10.52
C ARG A 58 1.25 -3.44 -10.72
N PHE A 59 0.62 -2.95 -9.65
CA PHE A 59 -0.42 -1.92 -9.72
C PHE A 59 0.10 -0.67 -10.44
N TYR A 60 1.25 -0.14 -10.01
CA TYR A 60 1.85 1.05 -10.60
C TYR A 60 2.28 0.84 -12.05
N GLY A 61 2.92 -0.30 -12.37
CA GLY A 61 3.26 -0.62 -13.75
C GLY A 61 2.05 -0.60 -14.68
N ARG A 62 0.90 -1.12 -14.21
CA ARG A 62 -0.37 -1.09 -14.97
C ARG A 62 -1.00 0.29 -15.03
N ALA A 63 -0.91 1.07 -13.96
CA ALA A 63 -1.42 2.43 -13.93
C ALA A 63 -0.66 3.34 -14.91
N VAL A 64 0.67 3.19 -15.00
CA VAL A 64 1.53 3.90 -15.97
C VAL A 64 1.12 3.58 -17.41
N GLU A 65 0.84 2.31 -17.74
CA GLU A 65 0.39 1.90 -19.08
C GLU A 65 -0.96 2.50 -19.52
N ARG A 66 -1.76 3.00 -18.56
CA ARG A 66 -3.16 3.39 -18.78
C ARG A 66 -3.44 4.87 -18.57
N THR A 67 -2.66 5.54 -17.73
CA THR A 67 -2.79 6.99 -17.54
C THR A 67 -2.39 7.74 -18.81
N ARG A 68 -3.04 8.88 -19.06
CA ARG A 68 -2.74 9.77 -20.19
C ARG A 68 -2.07 11.07 -19.75
N ASP A 69 -2.01 11.30 -18.44
CA ASP A 69 -1.40 12.49 -17.88
C ASP A 69 0.09 12.25 -17.61
N PRO A 70 0.99 13.08 -18.17
CA PRO A 70 2.42 12.85 -18.07
C PRO A 70 2.97 13.06 -16.65
N GLU A 71 2.36 13.92 -15.83
CA GLU A 71 2.80 14.14 -14.46
C GLU A 71 2.39 12.97 -13.56
N ALA A 72 1.16 12.48 -13.72
CA ALA A 72 0.69 11.27 -13.06
C ALA A 72 1.53 10.06 -13.48
N ALA A 73 1.83 9.90 -14.77
CA ALA A 73 2.70 8.82 -15.25
C ALA A 73 4.07 8.86 -14.57
N ALA A 74 4.72 10.03 -14.54
CA ALA A 74 6.04 10.20 -13.93
C ALA A 74 6.04 9.88 -12.43
N LEU A 75 4.99 10.28 -11.69
CA LEU A 75 4.86 9.93 -10.28
C LEU A 75 4.67 8.42 -10.09
N LEU A 76 3.76 7.80 -10.85
CA LEU A 76 3.47 6.37 -10.75
C LEU A 76 4.69 5.51 -11.13
N GLU A 77 5.48 5.90 -12.13
CA GLU A 77 6.75 5.25 -12.46
C GLU A 77 7.75 5.33 -11.31
N ARG A 78 7.82 6.49 -10.65
CA ARG A 78 8.69 6.67 -9.49
C ARG A 78 8.26 5.80 -8.32
N LEU A 79 6.96 5.73 -8.02
CA LEU A 79 6.40 4.86 -6.99
C LEU A 79 6.71 3.39 -7.28
N ALA A 80 6.47 2.91 -8.51
CA ALA A 80 6.85 1.55 -8.92
C ALA A 80 8.33 1.23 -8.63
N SER A 81 9.23 2.20 -8.82
CA SER A 81 10.66 2.03 -8.55
C SER A 81 11.01 1.95 -7.07
N PHE A 82 10.17 2.51 -6.18
CA PHE A 82 10.33 2.38 -4.73
C PHE A 82 9.90 0.99 -4.26
N GLU A 83 8.81 0.44 -4.81
CA GLU A 83 8.33 -0.89 -4.42
C GLU A 83 9.35 -2.00 -4.77
N GLU A 84 10.07 -1.84 -5.89
CA GLU A 84 11.19 -2.73 -6.19
C GLU A 84 12.31 -2.67 -5.15
N LYS A 85 12.58 -1.48 -4.58
CA LYS A 85 13.57 -1.31 -3.52
C LYS A 85 13.05 -1.87 -2.20
N HIS A 86 11.78 -1.68 -1.87
CA HIS A 86 11.15 -2.26 -0.69
C HIS A 86 11.20 -3.79 -0.75
N LYS A 87 10.80 -4.40 -1.88
CA LYS A 87 10.97 -5.84 -2.12
C LYS A 87 12.40 -6.31 -1.91
N GLN A 88 13.38 -5.59 -2.43
CA GLN A 88 14.78 -5.96 -2.29
C GLN A 88 15.24 -5.87 -0.82
N ALA A 89 14.82 -4.84 -0.07
CA ALA A 89 15.11 -4.72 1.35
C ALA A 89 14.46 -5.85 2.18
N LEU A 90 13.23 -6.25 1.85
CA LEU A 90 12.53 -7.36 2.50
C LEU A 90 13.22 -8.71 2.23
N VAL A 91 13.71 -8.90 1.00
CA VAL A 91 14.50 -10.07 0.63
C VAL A 91 15.80 -10.15 1.43
N GLU A 92 16.54 -9.04 1.52
CA GLU A 92 17.79 -8.97 2.29
C GLU A 92 17.54 -9.25 3.77
N LEU A 93 16.49 -8.65 4.33
CA LEU A 93 16.07 -8.91 5.70
C LEU A 93 15.75 -10.39 5.92
N TYR A 94 14.98 -11.01 5.01
CA TYR A 94 14.60 -12.42 5.13
C TYR A 94 15.83 -13.34 5.12
N ASP A 95 16.80 -13.08 4.23
CA ASP A 95 18.06 -13.80 4.17
C ASP A 95 18.87 -13.65 5.49
N GLU A 96 18.85 -12.47 6.09
CA GLU A 96 19.55 -12.22 7.35
C GLU A 96 18.90 -12.91 8.56
N ILE A 97 17.57 -13.00 8.62
CA ILE A 97 16.88 -13.56 9.78
C ILE A 97 16.64 -15.08 9.66
N LEU A 98 16.71 -15.64 8.44
CA LEU A 98 16.45 -17.06 8.16
C LEU A 98 17.38 -17.66 7.09
N PRO A 99 18.70 -17.60 7.25
CA PRO A 99 19.64 -18.12 6.26
C PRO A 99 19.47 -19.64 6.01
N GLU A 100 19.03 -20.40 7.02
CA GLU A 100 18.83 -21.85 6.92
C GLU A 100 17.56 -22.30 6.17
N LYS A 101 16.59 -21.40 5.92
CA LYS A 101 15.30 -21.77 5.28
C LYS A 101 15.28 -21.61 3.77
N GLY A 102 16.44 -21.57 3.11
CA GLY A 102 16.55 -21.42 1.65
C GLY A 102 16.48 -19.97 1.15
N GLY A 103 16.49 -19.00 2.07
CA GLY A 103 16.70 -17.58 1.77
C GLY A 103 15.68 -16.97 0.78
N LYS A 104 16.16 -16.04 -0.05
CA LYS A 104 15.43 -15.29 -1.08
C LYS A 104 14.53 -16.15 -1.97
N GLU A 105 15.02 -17.32 -2.38
CA GLU A 105 14.29 -18.26 -3.22
C GLU A 105 13.05 -18.79 -2.49
N ALA A 106 13.18 -19.10 -1.19
CA ALA A 106 12.08 -19.57 -0.38
C ALA A 106 11.08 -18.46 -0.06
N LEU A 107 11.53 -17.23 0.22
CA LEU A 107 10.63 -16.07 0.38
C LEU A 107 9.80 -15.88 -0.88
N ARG A 108 10.47 -15.84 -2.04
CA ARG A 108 9.80 -15.72 -3.33
C ARG A 108 8.85 -16.89 -3.55
N ALA A 109 9.26 -18.14 -3.38
CA ALA A 109 8.36 -19.27 -3.64
C ALA A 109 7.09 -19.27 -2.77
N ASN A 110 7.16 -18.71 -1.55
CA ASN A 110 6.06 -18.70 -0.59
C ASN A 110 5.30 -17.36 -0.48
N ALA A 111 5.75 -16.32 -1.19
CA ALA A 111 5.02 -15.06 -1.23
C ALA A 111 3.63 -15.28 -1.84
N ASP A 112 2.58 -14.76 -1.20
CA ASP A 112 1.24 -14.82 -1.79
C ASP A 112 1.09 -13.74 -2.87
N TYR A 113 1.62 -14.04 -4.05
CA TYR A 113 1.53 -13.21 -5.26
C TYR A 113 0.10 -12.90 -5.73
N ARG A 114 -0.89 -13.58 -5.16
CA ARG A 114 -2.27 -13.56 -5.64
C ARG A 114 -3.14 -12.59 -4.86
N ARG A 115 -2.65 -11.93 -3.80
CA ARG A 115 -3.47 -11.07 -2.94
C ARG A 115 -2.76 -9.74 -2.65
N VAL A 116 -3.45 -8.64 -2.92
CA VAL A 116 -3.15 -7.31 -2.34
C VAL A 116 -3.94 -7.17 -1.02
N GLU A 117 -3.55 -6.27 -0.12
CA GLU A 117 -4.32 -6.05 1.11
C GLU A 117 -5.74 -5.54 0.82
N GLY A 118 -6.70 -6.06 1.57
CA GLY A 118 -8.10 -6.12 1.16
C GLY A 118 -8.46 -7.38 0.36
N GLY A 119 -7.50 -8.31 0.21
CA GLY A 119 -7.57 -9.68 -0.33
C GLY A 119 -8.22 -9.85 -1.69
N PHE A 120 -8.20 -8.78 -2.47
CA PHE A 120 -8.48 -8.87 -3.88
C PHE A 120 -7.32 -9.57 -4.58
N ARG A 121 -7.66 -10.35 -5.61
CA ARG A 121 -6.67 -10.72 -6.59
C ARG A 121 -6.30 -9.45 -7.34
N LEU A 122 -5.01 -9.12 -7.41
CA LEU A 122 -4.56 -7.89 -8.04
C LEU A 122 -5.15 -7.72 -9.44
N ASP A 123 -5.18 -8.78 -10.24
CA ASP A 123 -5.75 -8.75 -11.60
C ASP A 123 -7.26 -8.44 -11.60
N ASP A 124 -8.01 -8.94 -10.62
CA ASP A 124 -9.45 -8.66 -10.48
C ASP A 124 -9.66 -7.21 -10.00
N PHE A 125 -8.88 -6.76 -9.01
CA PHE A 125 -8.90 -5.39 -8.52
C PHE A 125 -8.61 -4.38 -9.64
N LEU A 126 -7.55 -4.63 -10.42
CA LEU A 126 -7.18 -3.79 -11.56
C LEU A 126 -8.27 -3.77 -12.62
N LYS A 127 -8.89 -4.92 -12.90
CA LYS A 127 -9.97 -5.04 -13.87
C LYS A 127 -11.23 -4.29 -13.42
N GLU A 128 -11.61 -4.41 -12.14
CA GLU A 128 -12.75 -3.69 -11.58
C GLU A 128 -12.55 -2.16 -11.60
N ASN A 129 -11.31 -1.73 -11.48
CA ASN A 129 -10.93 -0.31 -11.48
C ASN A 129 -10.36 0.17 -12.82
N GLU A 130 -10.46 -0.59 -13.91
CA GLU A 130 -9.77 -0.24 -15.17
C GLU A 130 -10.14 1.16 -15.69
N ARG A 131 -11.39 1.58 -15.46
CA ARG A 131 -11.89 2.90 -15.88
C ARG A 131 -11.26 4.06 -15.10
N VAL A 132 -10.84 3.81 -13.86
CA VAL A 132 -10.25 4.80 -12.96
C VAL A 132 -8.92 5.30 -13.50
N PHE A 133 -8.15 4.44 -14.17
CA PHE A 133 -6.85 4.82 -14.75
C PHE A 133 -6.95 5.84 -15.90
N ALA A 134 -8.13 6.00 -16.51
CA ALA A 134 -8.34 7.02 -17.55
C ALA A 134 -8.50 8.44 -16.98
N SER A 135 -8.75 8.58 -15.67
CA SER A 135 -8.88 9.85 -14.97
C SER A 135 -7.68 10.03 -14.04
N PRO A 136 -6.77 11.00 -14.28
CA PRO A 136 -5.58 11.19 -13.46
C PRO A 136 -5.91 11.39 -11.97
N GLY A 137 -6.93 12.20 -11.67
CA GLY A 137 -7.36 12.43 -10.29
C GLY A 137 -7.92 11.18 -9.61
N GLU A 138 -8.74 10.38 -10.31
CA GLU A 138 -9.27 9.14 -9.72
C GLU A 138 -8.17 8.07 -9.60
N CYS A 139 -7.23 8.00 -10.55
CA CYS A 139 -6.05 7.14 -10.51
C CYS A 139 -5.18 7.44 -9.28
N LEU A 140 -4.92 8.72 -9.01
CA LEU A 140 -4.16 9.14 -7.84
C LEU A 140 -4.92 8.90 -6.52
N GLN A 141 -6.24 9.04 -6.51
CA GLN A 141 -7.06 8.65 -5.35
C GLN A 141 -6.99 7.14 -5.08
N LEU A 142 -6.96 6.32 -6.13
CA LEU A 142 -6.79 4.88 -6.01
C LEU A 142 -5.39 4.52 -5.51
N ALA A 143 -4.34 5.19 -6.01
CA ALA A 143 -2.98 5.06 -5.50
C ALA A 143 -2.90 5.42 -4.00
N MET A 144 -3.49 6.56 -3.61
CA MET A 144 -3.56 6.98 -2.21
C MET A 144 -4.25 5.93 -1.32
N MET A 145 -5.30 5.29 -1.82
CA MET A 145 -6.00 4.24 -1.09
C MET A 145 -5.08 3.03 -0.82
N VAL A 146 -4.37 2.53 -1.84
CA VAL A 146 -3.51 1.35 -1.69
C VAL A 146 -2.27 1.64 -0.83
N GLU A 147 -1.70 2.84 -0.95
CA GLU A 147 -0.59 3.32 -0.11
C GLU A 147 -0.98 3.46 1.36
N ALA A 148 -2.21 3.92 1.63
CA ALA A 148 -2.72 4.01 3.00
C ALA A 148 -2.91 2.63 3.63
N GLN A 149 -3.22 1.61 2.82
CA GLN A 149 -3.29 0.22 3.29
C GLN A 149 -1.89 -0.30 3.62
N ALA A 150 -0.92 -0.14 2.70
CA ALA A 150 0.48 -0.50 2.94
C ALA A 150 1.05 0.14 4.23
N LEU A 151 0.78 1.44 4.43
CA LEU A 151 1.16 2.13 5.66
C LEU A 151 0.54 1.48 6.91
N ASP A 152 -0.76 1.16 6.90
CA ASP A 152 -1.43 0.51 8.03
C ASP A 152 -0.84 -0.89 8.31
N LEU A 153 -0.58 -1.68 7.26
CA LEU A 153 0.09 -2.98 7.36
C LEU A 153 1.45 -2.86 8.06
N TYR A 154 2.31 -1.97 7.57
CA TYR A 154 3.66 -1.81 8.09
C TYR A 154 3.67 -1.31 9.54
N LEU A 155 2.77 -0.39 9.90
CA LEU A 155 2.66 0.08 11.28
C LEU A 155 2.21 -1.06 12.23
N ARG A 156 1.26 -1.90 11.81
CA ARG A 156 0.81 -3.06 12.59
C ARG A 156 1.90 -4.11 12.73
N PHE A 157 2.63 -4.40 11.67
CA PHE A 157 3.74 -5.35 11.73
C PHE A 157 4.88 -4.83 12.59
N THR A 158 5.20 -3.53 12.50
CA THR A 158 6.20 -2.90 13.38
C THR A 158 5.86 -3.04 14.85
N ASP A 159 4.58 -2.88 15.21
CA ASP A 159 4.10 -3.01 16.59
C ASP A 159 4.15 -4.46 17.12
N LYS A 160 3.92 -5.44 16.24
CA LYS A 160 3.82 -6.87 16.63
C LYS A 160 5.11 -7.67 16.49
N VAL A 161 6.00 -7.30 15.58
CA VAL A 161 7.20 -8.09 15.30
C VAL A 161 8.18 -7.99 16.47
N SER A 162 8.66 -9.13 16.94
CA SER A 162 9.60 -9.20 18.08
C SER A 162 11.07 -9.12 17.63
N ASP A 163 11.36 -9.42 16.37
CA ASP A 163 12.70 -9.29 15.80
C ASP A 163 13.04 -7.81 15.55
N GLN A 164 14.12 -7.32 16.18
CA GLN A 164 14.50 -5.91 16.12
C GLN A 164 14.95 -5.45 14.73
N LYS A 165 15.57 -6.34 13.94
CA LYS A 165 15.99 -5.98 12.57
C LYS A 165 14.76 -5.84 11.68
N ALA A 166 13.84 -6.80 11.79
CA ALA A 166 12.58 -6.75 11.06
C ALA A 166 11.77 -5.52 11.43
N GLN A 167 11.66 -5.20 12.74
CA GLN A 167 10.99 -3.99 13.21
C GLN A 167 11.56 -2.73 12.56
N LYS A 168 12.89 -2.61 12.50
CA LYS A 168 13.55 -1.45 11.92
C LYS A 168 13.27 -1.29 10.42
N VAL A 169 13.33 -2.38 9.66
CA VAL A 169 13.06 -2.35 8.22
C VAL A 169 11.59 -2.04 7.95
N LEU A 170 10.66 -2.73 8.63
CA LEU A 170 9.22 -2.50 8.49
C LEU A 170 8.83 -1.06 8.86
N PHE A 171 9.40 -0.51 9.94
CA PHE A 171 9.14 0.88 10.32
C PHE A 171 9.71 1.88 9.30
N LYS A 172 10.91 1.59 8.76
CA LYS A 172 11.50 2.42 7.70
C LYS A 172 10.59 2.45 6.47
N THR A 173 10.09 1.28 6.04
CA THR A 173 9.15 1.19 4.91
C THR A 173 7.85 1.95 5.21
N ALA A 174 7.29 1.84 6.41
CA ALA A 174 6.13 2.65 6.82
C ALA A 174 6.34 4.16 6.63
N GLU A 175 7.52 4.68 7.00
CA GLU A 175 7.83 6.10 6.82
C GLU A 175 8.03 6.47 5.34
N GLU A 176 8.49 5.53 4.51
CA GLU A 176 8.56 5.70 3.05
C GLU A 176 7.15 5.76 2.43
N GLU A 177 6.20 4.90 2.86
CA GLU A 177 4.79 4.95 2.39
C GLU A 177 4.09 6.26 2.79
N LYS A 178 4.41 6.81 3.96
CA LYS A 178 3.96 8.17 4.32
C LYS A 178 4.46 9.22 3.31
N GLY A 179 5.70 9.09 2.85
CA GLY A 179 6.28 9.93 1.82
C GLY A 179 5.57 9.76 0.47
N HIS A 180 5.20 8.54 0.11
CA HIS A 180 4.41 8.26 -1.09
C HIS A 180 3.05 8.94 -1.03
N LEU A 181 2.32 8.79 0.08
CA LEU A 181 1.04 9.45 0.33
C LEU A 181 1.13 10.98 0.20
N ALA A 182 2.20 11.57 0.74
CA ALA A 182 2.43 13.01 0.63
C ALA A 182 2.63 13.43 -0.84
N ALA A 183 3.48 12.72 -1.60
CA ALA A 183 3.74 13.01 -3.00
C ALA A 183 2.47 12.86 -3.87
N ILE A 184 1.67 11.83 -3.61
CA ILE A 184 0.38 11.62 -4.28
C ILE A 184 -0.60 12.76 -3.95
N GLY A 185 -0.68 13.15 -2.68
CA GLY A 185 -1.53 14.26 -2.23
C GLY A 185 -1.17 15.58 -2.91
N GLU A 186 0.12 15.91 -2.96
CA GLU A 186 0.62 17.12 -3.63
C GLU A 186 0.27 17.16 -5.11
N LEU A 187 0.40 16.03 -5.83
CA LEU A 187 0.01 15.98 -7.25
C LEU A 187 -1.50 16.01 -7.42
N LEU A 188 -2.26 15.33 -6.56
CA LEU A 188 -3.71 15.32 -6.60
C LEU A 188 -4.28 16.74 -6.40
N ASP A 189 -3.72 17.51 -5.46
CA ASP A 189 -4.11 18.90 -5.22
C ASP A 189 -3.85 19.78 -6.44
N ARG A 190 -2.76 19.55 -7.17
CA ARG A 190 -2.47 20.27 -8.42
C ARG A 190 -3.44 19.90 -9.54
N ILE A 191 -3.76 18.62 -9.71
CA ILE A 191 -4.63 18.14 -10.79
C ILE A 191 -6.11 18.45 -10.52
N VAL A 192 -6.56 18.43 -9.27
CA VAL A 192 -7.97 18.65 -8.89
C VAL A 192 -8.25 20.10 -8.51
N GLY A 193 -7.20 20.86 -8.17
CA GLY A 193 -7.29 22.29 -7.85
C GLY A 193 -7.35 23.23 -9.07
N GLU A 194 -7.11 22.71 -10.27
CA GLU A 194 -7.35 23.37 -11.57
C GLU A 194 -8.77 23.10 -12.10
#